data_AF-A0A497KHZ1-F1
#
_entry.id   AF-A0A497KHZ1-F1
#
_cell.length_a   1.000
_cell.length_b   1.000
_cell.length_c   1.000
_cell.angle_alpha   90.00
_cell.angle_beta   90.00
_cell.angle_gamma   90.00
#
_symmetry.space_group_name_H-M   'P 1'
#
loop_
_entity.id
_entity.type
_entity.pdbx_description
1 polymer ?
#
loop_
_entity_poly.entity_id
_entity_poly.type
_entity_poly.pdbx_seq_one_letter_code
_entity_poly.pdbx_strand_id
1 'polypeptide(L)'
;MKNEEIKLIIDGKRLDGRKPDELRPVRVEAGVLKRADGSCYLEMGNNKIMAAVYGPRELHPRHLQDPNKAIIRYRYNMAPFSVEERKRPGPDRRSIEISKVSREALEPVIMRELYPRSTIDIFVEVLQADAGTRTACLNAASVA
;
A
#
# COMPACT_ATOMS: atom_id res chain seq x y z
N MET A 1 21.19 -32.36 8.43
CA MET A 1 21.37 -30.96 8.83
C MET A 1 20.63 -30.77 10.14
N LYS A 2 21.31 -30.37 11.22
CA LYS A 2 20.67 -30.17 12.53
C LYS A 2 19.64 -29.06 12.41
N ASN A 3 18.39 -29.35 12.78
CA ASN A 3 17.39 -28.33 13.07
C ASN A 3 17.83 -27.62 14.35
N GLU A 4 18.57 -26.51 14.22
CA GLU A 4 18.74 -25.59 15.34
C GLU A 4 17.41 -24.85 15.55
N GLU A 5 16.85 -24.93 16.76
CA GLU A 5 15.67 -24.16 17.13
C GLU A 5 15.98 -22.67 17.05
N ILE A 6 15.41 -22.00 16.05
CA ILE A 6 15.54 -20.55 15.89
C ILE A 6 14.76 -19.88 17.01
N LYS A 7 15.46 -19.33 18.01
CA LYS A 7 14.86 -18.47 19.04
C LYS A 7 14.58 -17.08 18.47
N LEU A 8 13.30 -16.71 18.37
CA LEU A 8 12.87 -15.40 17.86
C LEU A 8 12.93 -14.27 18.90
N ILE A 9 12.99 -14.62 20.18
CA ILE A 9 13.13 -13.70 21.31
C ILE A 9 14.28 -14.18 22.20
N ILE A 10 15.23 -13.29 22.46
CA ILE A 10 16.41 -13.52 23.29
C ILE A 10 16.47 -12.39 24.33
N ASP A 11 16.49 -12.75 25.61
CA ASP A 11 16.53 -11.79 26.73
C ASP A 11 15.43 -10.71 26.68
N GLY A 12 14.21 -11.11 26.28
CA GLY A 12 13.05 -10.23 26.17
C GLY A 12 13.08 -9.28 24.98
N LYS A 13 14.08 -9.37 24.10
CA LYS A 13 14.19 -8.59 22.86
C LYS A 13 14.00 -9.46 21.63
N ARG A 14 13.49 -8.85 20.58
CA ARG A 14 13.34 -9.45 19.24
C ARG A 14 14.69 -9.52 18.53
N LEU A 15 14.73 -10.24 17.41
CA LEU A 15 15.92 -10.39 16.55
C LEU A 15 16.52 -9.05 16.07
N ASP A 16 15.71 -8.01 15.96
CA ASP A 16 16.12 -6.66 15.56
C ASP A 16 16.34 -5.71 16.75
N GLY A 17 16.43 -6.25 17.98
CA GLY A 17 16.76 -5.51 19.20
C GLY A 17 15.58 -4.79 19.85
N ARG A 18 14.41 -4.73 19.19
CA ARG A 18 13.21 -4.05 19.70
C ARG A 18 12.51 -4.83 20.81
N LYS A 19 11.76 -4.11 21.65
CA LYS A 19 10.82 -4.70 22.61
C LYS A 19 9.56 -5.26 21.91
N PRO A 20 8.77 -6.13 22.57
CA PRO A 20 7.54 -6.69 21.98
C PRO A 20 6.49 -5.64 21.56
N ASP A 21 6.41 -4.53 22.29
CA ASP A 21 5.45 -3.43 22.13
C ASP A 21 6.00 -2.24 21.31
N GLU A 22 7.23 -2.34 20.83
CA GLU A 22 7.92 -1.27 20.11
C GLU A 22 7.71 -1.39 18.59
N LEU A 23 7.27 -0.29 17.96
CA LEU A 23 7.13 -0.22 16.51
C LEU A 23 8.50 -0.16 15.80
N ARG A 24 8.52 -0.51 14.50
CA ARG A 24 9.69 -0.22 13.65
C ARG A 24 9.78 1.29 13.40
N PRO A 25 10.98 1.83 13.07
CA PRO A 25 11.12 3.23 12.67
C PRO A 25 10.17 3.57 11.51
N VAL A 26 9.53 4.74 11.57
CA VAL A 26 8.59 5.22 10.55
C VAL A 26 9.05 6.57 10.03
N ARG A 27 9.03 6.74 8.70
CA ARG A 27 9.22 8.03 8.02
C ARG A 27 8.09 8.23 7.03
N VAL A 28 7.54 9.44 6.96
CA VAL A 28 6.44 9.79 6.06
C VAL A 28 6.76 11.13 5.40
N GLU A 29 6.55 11.21 4.09
CA GLU A 29 6.77 12.42 3.30
C GLU A 29 5.65 12.57 2.27
N ALA A 30 4.84 13.62 2.40
CA ALA A 30 3.72 13.90 1.49
C ALA A 30 4.13 14.80 0.33
N GLY A 31 3.42 14.74 -0.80
CA GLY A 31 3.63 15.62 -1.95
C GLY A 31 4.91 15.34 -2.76
N VAL A 32 5.43 14.12 -2.69
CA VAL A 32 6.71 13.70 -3.30
C VAL A 32 6.67 13.56 -4.82
N LEU A 33 5.48 13.38 -5.43
CA LEU A 33 5.31 13.24 -6.88
C LEU A 33 4.62 14.46 -7.48
N LYS A 34 5.35 15.20 -8.34
CA LYS A 34 4.84 16.40 -9.03
C LYS A 34 3.62 16.18 -9.93
N ARG A 35 3.46 14.96 -10.48
CA ARG A 35 2.43 14.66 -11.50
C ARG A 35 1.15 14.06 -10.93
N ALA A 36 1.20 13.54 -9.71
CA ALA A 36 0.02 12.99 -9.06
C ALA A 36 -0.77 14.13 -8.39
N ASP A 37 -2.08 13.96 -8.26
CA ASP A 37 -2.90 14.95 -7.54
C ASP A 37 -2.60 14.89 -6.03
N GLY A 38 -2.27 13.69 -5.53
CA GLY A 38 -1.80 13.43 -4.18
C GLY A 38 -0.73 12.33 -4.16
N SER A 39 0.22 12.39 -3.23
CA SER A 39 1.30 11.39 -3.16
C SER A 39 1.96 11.30 -1.79
N CYS A 40 2.52 10.15 -1.48
CA CYS A 40 3.23 9.89 -0.24
C CYS A 40 4.37 8.88 -0.44
N TYR A 41 5.54 9.21 0.09
CA TYR A 41 6.61 8.25 0.34
C TYR A 41 6.60 7.85 1.81
N LEU A 42 6.57 6.54 2.08
CA LEU A 42 6.51 6.01 3.45
C LEU A 42 7.55 4.92 3.64
N GLU A 43 8.29 5.03 4.75
CA GLU A 43 9.14 3.97 5.26
C GLU A 43 8.59 3.43 6.59
N MET A 44 8.56 2.11 6.75
CA MET A 44 8.14 1.44 7.98
C MET A 44 9.03 0.22 8.22
N GLY A 45 10.08 0.42 9.02
CA GLY A 45 11.25 -0.45 9.05
C GLY A 45 11.93 -0.46 7.68
N ASN A 46 12.12 -1.65 7.12
CA ASN A 46 12.74 -1.82 5.81
C ASN A 46 11.74 -1.68 4.63
N ASN A 47 10.44 -1.54 4.92
CA ASN A 47 9.46 -1.25 3.87
C ASN A 47 9.72 0.14 3.31
N LYS A 48 9.77 0.27 1.98
CA LYS A 48 9.78 1.55 1.26
C LYS A 48 8.64 1.56 0.27
N ILE A 49 7.70 2.47 0.46
CA ILE A 49 6.43 2.51 -0.26
C ILE A 49 6.27 3.86 -0.94
N MET A 50 5.77 3.84 -2.18
CA MET A 50 5.34 5.03 -2.90
C MET A 50 3.85 4.91 -3.21
N ALA A 51 3.05 5.87 -2.75
CA ALA A 51 1.63 5.99 -3.06
C ALA A 51 1.38 7.22 -3.94
N ALA A 52 0.46 7.08 -4.89
CA ALA A 52 0.00 8.14 -5.77
C ALA A 52 -1.52 8.05 -5.94
N VAL A 53 -2.20 9.17 -5.79
CA VAL A 53 -3.64 9.32 -5.99
C VAL A 53 -3.89 10.20 -7.21
N TYR A 54 -4.84 9.77 -8.04
CA TYR A 54 -5.35 10.53 -9.17
C TYR A 54 -6.86 10.64 -9.09
N GLY A 55 -7.37 11.83 -9.30
CA GLY A 55 -8.79 12.12 -9.34
C GLY A 55 -9.26 13.05 -8.21
N PRO A 56 -10.57 13.33 -8.17
CA PRO A 56 -11.62 12.73 -8.99
C PRO A 56 -11.48 13.09 -10.49
N ARG A 57 -11.53 12.07 -11.37
CA ARG A 57 -11.47 12.24 -12.83
C ARG A 57 -12.56 11.46 -13.54
N GLU A 58 -12.92 11.83 -14.77
CA GLU A 58 -13.93 11.11 -15.55
C GLU A 58 -13.49 9.66 -15.77
N LEU A 59 -14.37 8.71 -15.44
CA LEU A 59 -14.08 7.29 -15.63
C LEU A 59 -14.28 6.88 -17.09
N HIS A 60 -13.24 6.29 -17.67
CA HIS A 60 -13.30 5.58 -18.94
C HIS A 60 -13.07 4.08 -18.72
N PRO A 61 -13.84 3.20 -19.39
CA PRO A 61 -15.00 3.47 -20.27
C PRO A 61 -16.29 3.86 -19.51
N ARG A 62 -17.16 4.66 -20.16
CA ARG A 62 -18.36 5.27 -19.54
C ARG A 62 -19.37 4.27 -18.97
N HIS A 63 -19.48 3.07 -19.53
CA HIS A 63 -20.43 2.05 -19.06
C HIS A 63 -20.10 1.51 -17.65
N LEU A 64 -18.89 1.76 -17.15
CA LEU A 64 -18.51 1.42 -15.78
C LEU A 64 -18.81 2.54 -14.80
N GLN A 65 -19.27 3.72 -15.24
CA GLN A 65 -19.57 4.85 -14.35
C GLN A 65 -20.73 4.53 -13.43
N ASP A 66 -20.59 4.94 -12.17
CA ASP A 66 -21.70 4.98 -11.25
C ASP A 66 -22.32 6.39 -11.30
N PRO A 67 -23.63 6.52 -11.56
CA PRO A 67 -24.29 7.82 -11.71
C PRO A 67 -24.38 8.62 -10.40
N ASN A 68 -24.19 7.98 -9.25
CA ASN A 68 -24.45 8.58 -7.94
C ASN A 68 -23.18 8.77 -7.09
N LYS A 69 -22.07 8.11 -7.44
CA LYS A 69 -20.86 8.12 -6.61
C LYS A 69 -19.59 7.91 -7.42
N ALA A 70 -18.46 8.22 -6.81
CA ALA A 70 -17.15 7.89 -7.33
C ALA A 70 -16.85 6.40 -7.18
N ILE A 71 -16.14 5.85 -8.16
CA ILE A 71 -15.56 4.51 -8.09
C ILE A 71 -14.14 4.61 -7.55
N ILE A 72 -13.84 3.82 -6.53
CA ILE A 72 -12.49 3.73 -5.98
C ILE A 72 -11.78 2.56 -6.66
N ARG A 73 -10.58 2.82 -7.16
CA ARG A 73 -9.67 1.79 -7.65
C ARG A 73 -8.43 1.84 -6.80
N TYR A 74 -8.01 0.68 -6.30
CA TYR A 74 -6.79 0.54 -5.54
C TYR A 74 -5.93 -0.52 -6.21
N ARG A 75 -4.66 -0.21 -6.47
CA ARG A 75 -3.70 -1.16 -7.02
C ARG A 75 -2.50 -1.25 -6.10
N TYR A 76 -2.42 -2.36 -5.37
CA TYR A 76 -1.19 -2.80 -4.71
C TYR A 76 -0.31 -3.49 -5.74
N ASN A 77 0.94 -3.07 -5.86
CA ASN A 77 1.93 -3.73 -6.69
C ASN A 77 3.29 -3.77 -6.01
N MET A 78 4.06 -4.79 -6.33
CA MET A 78 5.42 -4.95 -5.83
C MET A 78 6.37 -4.82 -7.02
N ALA A 79 7.38 -3.95 -6.88
CA ALA A 79 8.42 -3.86 -7.88
C ALA A 79 9.19 -5.20 -7.96
N PRO A 80 9.67 -5.62 -9.15
CA PRO A 80 10.40 -6.88 -9.30
C PRO A 80 11.60 -7.03 -8.37
N PHE A 81 12.25 -5.91 -8.03
CA PHE A 81 13.42 -5.83 -7.16
C PHE A 81 13.09 -5.60 -5.67
N SER A 82 11.79 -5.56 -5.30
CA SER A 82 11.40 -5.22 -3.93
C SER A 82 11.63 -6.33 -2.91
N VAL A 83 11.87 -7.57 -3.36
CA VAL A 83 12.03 -8.77 -2.54
C VAL A 83 13.38 -9.42 -2.82
N GLU A 84 13.84 -10.31 -1.93
CA GLU A 84 15.14 -10.98 -2.02
C GLU A 84 15.36 -11.71 -3.35
N GLU A 85 14.39 -12.53 -3.75
CA GLU A 85 14.38 -13.15 -5.07
C GLU A 85 13.49 -12.35 -6.02
N ARG A 86 14.03 -12.00 -7.20
CA ARG A 86 13.34 -11.16 -8.18
C ARG A 86 11.92 -11.68 -8.46
N LYS A 87 10.92 -10.87 -8.11
CA LYS A 87 9.52 -11.17 -8.39
C LYS A 87 9.22 -10.97 -9.88
N ARG A 88 8.47 -11.90 -10.49
CA ARG A 88 7.93 -11.69 -11.84
C ARG A 88 6.97 -10.48 -11.83
N PRO A 89 7.13 -9.51 -12.77
CA PRO A 89 6.21 -8.39 -12.87
C PRO A 89 4.78 -8.84 -13.17
N GLY A 90 3.80 -8.06 -12.71
CA GLY A 90 2.38 -8.30 -12.96
C GLY A 90 1.61 -8.75 -11.71
N PRO A 91 0.28 -8.80 -11.81
CA PRO A 91 -0.57 -9.17 -10.69
C PRO A 91 -0.43 -10.67 -10.36
N ASP A 92 -0.24 -10.97 -9.08
CA ASP A 92 -0.39 -12.30 -8.52
C ASP A 92 -1.65 -12.35 -7.63
N ARG A 93 -2.09 -13.56 -7.25
CA ARG A 93 -3.29 -13.75 -6.42
C ARG A 93 -3.23 -12.93 -5.12
N ARG A 94 -2.05 -12.85 -4.51
CA ARG A 94 -1.81 -12.05 -3.29
C ARG A 94 -1.97 -10.55 -3.54
N SER A 95 -1.42 -10.00 -4.63
CA SER A 95 -1.59 -8.57 -4.93
C SER A 95 -3.03 -8.23 -5.29
N ILE A 96 -3.77 -9.14 -5.93
CA ILE A 96 -5.21 -8.98 -6.22
C ILE A 96 -6.01 -8.97 -4.91
N GLU A 97 -5.76 -9.92 -4.01
CA GLU A 97 -6.38 -9.96 -2.67
C GLU A 97 -6.12 -8.66 -1.89
N ILE A 98 -4.85 -8.26 -1.80
CA ILE A 98 -4.46 -7.04 -1.07
C ILE A 98 -5.10 -5.80 -1.70
N SER A 99 -5.14 -5.72 -3.03
CA SER A 99 -5.78 -4.60 -3.73
C SER A 99 -7.26 -4.50 -3.40
N LYS A 100 -7.96 -5.65 -3.40
CA LYS A 100 -9.39 -5.72 -3.08
C LYS A 100 -9.66 -5.28 -1.65
N VAL A 101 -8.98 -5.86 -0.66
CA VAL A 101 -9.22 -5.55 0.76
C VAL A 101 -8.80 -4.12 1.10
N SER A 102 -7.75 -3.58 0.46
CA SER A 102 -7.34 -2.19 0.68
C SER A 102 -8.35 -1.20 0.10
N ARG A 103 -8.92 -1.51 -1.07
CA ARG A 103 -10.04 -0.74 -1.64
C ARG A 103 -11.25 -0.77 -0.69
N GLU A 104 -11.64 -1.95 -0.22
CA GLU A 104 -12.78 -2.12 0.69
C GLU A 104 -12.57 -1.39 2.03
N ALA A 105 -11.32 -1.23 2.49
CA ALA A 105 -11.00 -0.44 3.68
C ALA A 105 -11.17 1.07 3.46
N LEU A 106 -10.92 1.59 2.25
CA LEU A 106 -11.00 3.02 1.93
C LEU A 106 -12.37 3.46 1.41
N GLU A 107 -13.11 2.57 0.75
CA GLU A 107 -14.46 2.83 0.23
C GLU A 107 -15.45 3.44 1.25
N PRO A 108 -15.54 2.99 2.52
CA PRO A 108 -16.46 3.58 3.49
C PRO A 108 -15.96 4.91 4.08
N VAL A 109 -14.68 5.25 3.90
CA VAL A 109 -14.07 6.47 4.46
C VAL A 109 -14.13 7.63 3.46
N ILE A 110 -13.93 7.35 2.17
CA ILE A 110 -13.97 8.36 1.11
C ILE A 110 -15.43 8.78 0.86
N MET A 111 -15.69 10.09 0.89
CA MET A 111 -17.00 10.70 0.58
C MET A 111 -17.29 10.64 -0.93
N ARG A 112 -17.58 9.45 -1.45
CA ARG A 112 -17.71 9.16 -2.88
C ARG A 112 -18.92 9.81 -3.52
N GLU A 113 -19.96 10.05 -2.75
CA GLU A 113 -21.23 10.65 -3.18
C GLU A 113 -21.04 12.11 -3.66
N LEU A 114 -19.93 12.76 -3.25
CA LEU A 114 -19.57 14.11 -3.69
C LEU A 114 -19.07 14.15 -5.14
N TYR A 115 -18.64 13.02 -5.71
CA TYR A 115 -18.06 12.96 -7.05
C TYR A 115 -18.73 11.91 -7.95
N PRO A 116 -20.00 12.12 -8.35
CA PRO A 116 -20.70 11.24 -9.26
C PRO A 116 -19.95 11.04 -10.59
N ARG A 117 -20.09 9.86 -11.20
CA ARG A 117 -19.51 9.49 -12.51
C ARG A 117 -17.98 9.59 -12.60
N SER A 118 -17.31 9.75 -11.46
CA SER A 118 -15.87 9.93 -11.37
C SER A 118 -15.18 8.66 -10.88
N THR A 119 -13.87 8.61 -11.07
CA THR A 119 -12.99 7.60 -10.47
C THR A 119 -11.91 8.29 -9.64
N ILE A 120 -11.56 7.65 -8.53
CA ILE A 120 -10.39 7.99 -7.72
C ILE A 120 -9.49 6.76 -7.77
N ASP A 121 -8.33 6.91 -8.41
CA ASP A 121 -7.36 5.85 -8.59
C ASP A 121 -6.22 6.00 -7.60
N ILE A 122 -6.00 4.97 -6.80
CA ILE A 122 -4.97 4.89 -5.77
C ILE A 122 -3.98 3.81 -6.20
N PHE A 123 -2.76 4.22 -6.53
CA PHE A 123 -1.67 3.34 -6.91
C PHE A 123 -0.65 3.29 -5.79
N VAL A 124 -0.30 2.09 -5.35
CA VAL A 124 0.71 1.89 -4.31
C VAL A 124 1.74 0.88 -4.77
N GLU A 125 2.98 1.35 -4.86
CA GLU A 125 4.14 0.57 -5.30
C GLU A 125 5.05 0.29 -4.10
N VAL A 126 5.28 -0.99 -3.84
CA VAL A 126 6.29 -1.46 -2.88
C VAL A 126 7.64 -1.45 -3.58
N LEU A 127 8.52 -0.54 -3.17
CA LEU A 127 9.89 -0.42 -3.70
C LEU A 127 10.85 -1.35 -2.98
N GLN A 128 10.66 -1.52 -1.68
CA GLN A 128 11.37 -2.50 -0.84
C GLN A 128 10.38 -3.14 0.11
N ALA A 129 10.37 -4.46 0.18
CA ALA A 129 9.41 -5.25 0.92
C ALA A 129 10.05 -5.87 2.15
N ASP A 130 9.39 -5.69 3.28
CA ASP A 130 9.61 -6.40 4.54
C ASP A 130 8.24 -6.83 5.08
N ALA A 131 8.18 -7.46 6.25
CA ALA A 131 6.91 -7.85 6.86
C ALA A 131 5.96 -6.65 6.97
N GLY A 132 4.67 -6.85 6.67
CA GLY A 132 3.66 -5.79 6.80
C GLY A 132 3.58 -4.79 5.63
N THR A 133 4.01 -5.14 4.42
CA THR A 133 3.84 -4.26 3.23
C THR A 133 2.42 -3.72 3.09
N ARG A 134 1.38 -4.55 3.27
CA ARG A 134 -0.02 -4.12 3.11
C ARG A 134 -0.45 -3.00 4.07
N THR A 135 0.06 -3.02 5.30
CA THR A 135 -0.26 -1.99 6.31
C THR A 135 0.49 -0.70 5.99
N ALA A 136 1.76 -0.80 5.59
CA ALA A 136 2.54 0.34 5.14
C ALA A 136 1.91 1.00 3.91
N CYS A 137 1.40 0.20 2.97
CA CYS A 137 0.67 0.68 1.80
C CYS A 137 -0.62 1.43 2.15
N LEU A 138 -1.44 0.90 3.07
CA LEU A 138 -2.66 1.59 3.52
C LEU A 138 -2.35 2.92 4.20
N ASN A 139 -1.31 2.96 5.05
CA ASN A 139 -0.87 4.21 5.68
C ASN A 139 -0.43 5.24 4.63
N ALA A 140 0.37 4.81 3.64
CA ALA A 140 0.83 5.70 2.58
C ALA A 140 -0.34 6.20 1.71
N ALA A 141 -1.29 5.33 1.38
CA ALA A 141 -2.47 5.65 0.58
C ALA A 141 -3.44 6.62 1.27
N SER A 142 -3.51 6.62 2.60
CA SER A 142 -4.35 7.56 3.35
C SER A 142 -3.71 8.94 3.52
N VAL A 143 -2.37 9.02 3.41
CA VAL A 143 -1.63 10.28 3.45
C VAL A 143 -1.56 10.92 2.07
N ALA A 144 -1.43 10.09 1.03
CA ALA A 144 -1.45 10.51 -0.37
C ALA A 144 -2.82 11.07 -0.78
#